data_AF-A0A3R6VRK5-F1
#
_entry.id   AF-A0A3R6VRK5-F1
#
_cell.length_a   1.000
_cell.length_b   1.000
_cell.length_c   1.000
_cell.angle_alpha   90.00
_cell.angle_beta   90.00
_cell.angle_gamma   90.00
#
_symmetry.space_group_name_H-M   'P 1'
#
loop_
_entity.id
_entity.type
_entity.pdbx_description
1 polymer ?
#
loop_
_entity_poly.entity_id
_entity_poly.type
_entity_poly.pdbx_seq_one_letter_code
_entity_poly.pdbx_strand_id
1 'polypeptide(L)'
;MSHLPPDTPEVNLDESYIHHHYARHHDSLYDPSDDAPLKEKHKGRRLCFIAGIMSGDEADVKLIGLDIFEGSKRVKDDPKDYHGMFDHTYFVKWFKVAVDEVEFHGKKGVVFVMDNAKYHRGLPADTPPGTWRKADLLATCQRYGVDVESHDLKKTIWARLKPVLSARVEPMVVTMARDRGHDVLFTPPHHSDLQPIEMVWAKVKGDVGVQYTVDTTFADVRARHDDAFKQLPSAMICNCIRHCEKLVDNIYELLLARESDSADDLTSDSSYGTSDNNEDL
;
A
#
# COMPACT_ATOMS: atom_id res chain seq x y z
N MET A 1 -1.33 -8.69 -18.26
CA MET A 1 -1.94 -8.83 -16.92
C MET A 1 -1.99 -10.31 -16.60
N SER A 2 -1.41 -10.74 -15.49
CA SER A 2 -1.71 -12.05 -14.93
C SER A 2 -3.20 -12.03 -14.56
N HIS A 3 -4.00 -12.91 -15.17
CA HIS A 3 -5.39 -13.08 -14.75
C HIS A 3 -5.35 -13.80 -13.39
N LEU A 4 -5.53 -13.04 -12.31
CA LEU A 4 -5.73 -13.62 -10.99
C LEU A 4 -7.09 -14.34 -11.00
N PRO A 5 -7.16 -15.61 -10.54
CA PRO A 5 -8.44 -16.27 -10.33
C PRO A 5 -9.37 -15.42 -9.44
N PRO A 6 -10.69 -15.40 -9.70
CA PRO A 6 -11.64 -14.61 -8.90
C PRO A 6 -11.60 -14.90 -7.39
N ASP A 7 -11.27 -16.14 -7.02
CA ASP A 7 -11.23 -16.58 -5.62
C ASP A 7 -9.81 -16.54 -5.02
N THR A 8 -8.91 -15.73 -5.59
CA THR A 8 -7.55 -15.61 -5.06
C THR A 8 -7.58 -14.96 -3.68
N PRO A 9 -7.06 -15.61 -2.62
CA PRO A 9 -7.02 -14.98 -1.31
C PRO A 9 -6.10 -13.76 -1.34
N GLU A 10 -6.55 -12.66 -0.77
CA GLU A 10 -5.79 -11.41 -0.73
C GLU A 10 -5.48 -11.02 0.71
N VAL A 11 -4.31 -10.43 0.94
CA VAL A 11 -3.97 -9.82 2.24
C VAL A 11 -3.58 -8.37 2.01
N ASN A 12 -4.45 -7.45 2.43
CA ASN A 12 -4.20 -6.01 2.33
C ASN A 12 -3.39 -5.54 3.52
N LEU A 13 -2.19 -5.00 3.28
CA LEU A 13 -1.22 -4.62 4.30
C LEU A 13 -1.09 -3.12 4.38
N ASP A 14 -0.86 -2.62 5.59
CA ASP A 14 -0.52 -1.21 5.80
C ASP A 14 0.09 -0.97 7.19
N GLU A 15 0.71 0.19 7.36
CA GLU A 15 1.21 0.71 8.62
C GLU A 15 0.46 1.94 9.09
N SER A 16 0.24 2.05 10.40
CA SER A 16 -0.30 3.27 10.96
C SER A 16 0.28 3.58 12.34
N TYR A 17 -0.21 4.67 12.93
CA TYR A 17 0.17 5.07 14.27
C TYR A 17 -0.97 5.79 15.00
N ILE A 18 -0.89 5.78 16.33
CA ILE A 18 -1.76 6.56 17.21
C ILE A 18 -0.94 7.38 18.20
N HIS A 19 -1.33 8.64 18.40
CA HIS A 19 -0.68 9.56 19.32
C HIS A 19 -1.12 9.33 20.77
N HIS A 20 -0.25 9.66 21.72
CA HIS A 20 -0.62 9.70 23.15
C HIS A 20 -1.90 10.51 23.41
N HIS A 21 -2.02 11.68 22.80
CA HIS A 21 -3.17 12.57 23.02
C HIS A 21 -4.24 12.44 21.93
N TYR A 22 -4.37 11.27 21.32
CA TYR A 22 -5.34 11.04 20.26
C TYR A 22 -6.77 11.07 20.83
N ALA A 23 -7.55 12.08 20.41
CA ALA A 23 -8.97 12.22 20.71
C ALA A 23 -9.82 11.97 19.46
N ARG A 24 -11.12 11.73 19.66
CA ARG A 24 -12.11 11.28 18.67
C ARG A 24 -12.08 12.00 17.31
N HIS A 25 -11.73 13.29 17.25
CA HIS A 25 -11.82 14.10 16.03
C HIS A 25 -10.67 13.94 15.01
N HIS A 26 -9.67 13.08 15.26
CA HIS A 26 -8.52 13.02 14.38
C HIS A 26 -8.76 12.24 13.07
N ASP A 27 -9.60 11.19 13.04
CA ASP A 27 -9.93 10.39 11.84
C ASP A 27 -11.36 9.77 11.85
N SER A 28 -12.31 10.19 12.71
CA SER A 28 -13.62 9.50 12.85
C SER A 28 -14.73 10.03 11.93
N LEU A 29 -15.60 9.13 11.44
CA LEU A 29 -16.93 9.49 10.90
C LEU A 29 -17.76 10.19 11.98
N TYR A 30 -18.35 11.34 11.64
CA TYR A 30 -19.11 12.24 12.53
C TYR A 30 -20.19 11.51 13.36
N ASP A 31 -20.20 11.73 14.69
CA ASP A 31 -21.25 11.28 15.61
C ASP A 31 -22.08 12.50 16.08
N PRO A 32 -23.42 12.50 15.94
CA PRO A 32 -24.29 13.61 16.36
C PRO A 32 -24.29 13.92 17.86
N SER A 33 -23.64 13.10 18.70
CA SER A 33 -23.52 13.31 20.15
C SER A 33 -22.21 14.01 20.58
N ASP A 34 -21.39 14.47 19.64
CA ASP A 34 -20.07 15.04 19.93
C ASP A 34 -20.13 16.46 20.55
N ASP A 35 -19.53 16.63 21.74
CA ASP A 35 -19.25 17.93 22.37
C ASP A 35 -17.99 18.60 21.77
N ALA A 36 -17.90 19.93 21.90
CA ALA A 36 -16.88 20.78 21.24
C ALA A 36 -15.41 20.38 21.49
N PRO A 37 -14.50 20.57 20.50
CA PRO A 37 -13.16 19.99 20.52
C PRO A 37 -12.21 20.59 21.56
N LEU A 38 -11.50 19.71 22.28
CA LEU A 38 -10.38 20.06 23.15
C LEU A 38 -9.14 20.44 22.32
N LYS A 39 -8.37 21.44 22.79
CA LYS A 39 -7.18 21.97 22.12
C LYS A 39 -6.10 20.90 21.89
N GLU A 40 -5.72 20.71 20.63
CA GLU A 40 -4.86 19.60 20.18
C GLU A 40 -3.41 19.67 20.72
N LYS A 41 -2.86 18.51 21.10
CA LYS A 41 -1.45 18.33 21.48
C LYS A 41 -0.77 17.30 20.56
N HIS A 42 -0.36 17.73 19.38
CA HIS A 42 0.33 16.91 18.36
C HIS A 42 1.78 16.52 18.69
N LYS A 43 2.30 16.87 19.88
CA LYS A 43 3.69 16.57 20.29
C LYS A 43 3.68 15.53 21.40
N GLY A 44 4.20 14.33 21.13
CA GLY A 44 4.26 13.26 22.13
C GLY A 44 4.69 11.92 21.57
N ARG A 45 4.72 10.90 22.45
CA ARG A 45 4.96 9.49 22.10
C ARG A 45 3.87 8.99 21.14
N ARG A 46 4.21 7.99 20.35
CA ARG A 46 3.32 7.35 19.37
C ARG A 46 3.41 5.84 19.55
N LEU A 47 2.29 5.15 19.41
CA LEU A 47 2.30 3.72 19.13
C LEU A 47 2.24 3.58 17.62
N CYS A 48 3.21 2.87 17.05
CA CYS A 48 3.25 2.48 15.66
C CYS A 48 2.77 1.03 15.56
N PHE A 49 2.06 0.72 14.49
CA PHE A 49 1.53 -0.62 14.28
C PHE A 49 1.42 -0.95 12.80
N ILE A 50 1.47 -2.24 12.50
CA ILE A 50 1.41 -2.81 11.15
C ILE A 50 0.59 -4.10 11.22
N ALA A 51 -0.21 -4.36 10.20
CA ALA A 51 -0.86 -5.66 10.03
C ALA A 51 -1.26 -5.87 8.56
N GLY A 52 -1.70 -7.09 8.26
CA GLY A 52 -2.49 -7.41 7.07
C GLY A 52 -3.92 -7.79 7.45
N ILE A 53 -4.88 -7.51 6.56
CA ILE A 53 -6.23 -8.09 6.63
C ILE A 53 -6.45 -9.04 5.47
N MET A 54 -6.75 -10.30 5.79
CA MET A 54 -6.97 -11.34 4.80
C MET A 54 -8.44 -11.37 4.37
N SER A 55 -8.69 -11.37 3.07
CA SER A 55 -10.01 -11.53 2.48
C SER A 55 -10.52 -12.98 2.60
N GLY A 56 -11.84 -13.12 2.64
CA GLY A 56 -12.54 -14.39 2.77
C GLY A 56 -13.96 -14.20 3.28
N ASP A 57 -14.65 -15.32 3.50
CA ASP A 57 -15.92 -15.32 4.24
C ASP A 57 -15.70 -14.88 5.69
N GLU A 58 -16.76 -14.52 6.42
CA GLU A 58 -16.65 -14.00 7.80
C GLU A 58 -15.88 -14.94 8.75
N ALA A 59 -15.90 -16.26 8.50
CA ALA A 59 -15.13 -17.26 9.25
C ALA A 59 -13.62 -17.26 8.93
N ASP A 60 -13.26 -16.79 7.74
CA ASP A 60 -11.91 -16.85 7.17
C ASP A 60 -11.19 -15.50 7.16
N VAL A 61 -11.94 -14.39 7.31
CA VAL A 61 -11.36 -13.05 7.49
C VAL A 61 -10.56 -12.98 8.78
N LYS A 62 -9.31 -12.57 8.66
CA LYS A 62 -8.34 -12.53 9.77
C LYS A 62 -7.42 -11.33 9.65
N LEU A 63 -7.02 -10.83 10.82
CA LEU A 63 -5.86 -9.97 10.96
C LEU A 63 -4.61 -10.85 10.95
N ILE A 64 -3.60 -10.46 10.18
CA ILE A 64 -2.36 -11.20 9.95
C ILE A 64 -1.19 -10.33 10.42
N GLY A 65 -0.26 -10.92 11.15
CA GLY A 65 1.02 -10.30 11.47
C GLY A 65 0.89 -9.00 12.28
N LEU A 66 -0.12 -8.86 13.14
CA LEU A 66 -0.25 -7.64 13.95
C LEU A 66 1.00 -7.43 14.82
N ASP A 67 1.72 -6.33 14.59
CA ASP A 67 2.81 -5.87 15.44
C ASP A 67 2.54 -4.44 15.92
N ILE A 68 2.81 -4.18 17.19
CA ILE A 68 2.51 -2.91 17.88
C ILE A 68 3.69 -2.56 18.77
N PHE A 69 4.33 -1.43 18.49
CA PHE A 69 5.52 -0.97 19.19
C PHE A 69 5.49 0.55 19.43
N GLU A 70 6.36 1.03 20.32
CA GLU A 70 6.48 2.46 20.56
C GLU A 70 7.41 3.11 19.52
N GLY A 71 6.93 4.18 18.86
CA GLY A 71 7.76 5.06 18.05
C GLY A 71 8.88 5.67 18.91
N SER A 72 10.11 5.74 18.39
CA SER A 72 11.32 6.04 19.18
C SER A 72 11.21 7.29 20.05
N LYS A 73 11.74 7.18 21.27
CA LYS A 73 12.09 8.34 22.10
C LYS A 73 13.20 9.09 21.39
N ARG A 74 12.90 10.28 20.85
CA ARG A 74 13.85 11.31 20.36
C ARG A 74 15.33 10.92 20.55
N VAL A 75 15.91 10.23 19.58
CA VAL A 75 17.33 10.41 19.31
C VAL A 75 17.42 11.77 18.60
N LYS A 76 18.47 12.54 18.89
CA LYS A 76 18.58 13.97 18.55
C LYS A 76 18.44 14.31 17.05
N ASP A 77 18.43 13.29 16.19
CA ASP A 77 18.37 13.36 14.73
C ASP A 77 17.25 12.49 14.12
N ASP A 78 16.20 12.16 14.87
CA ASP A 78 15.10 11.35 14.35
C ASP A 78 14.25 12.14 13.33
N PRO A 79 13.84 11.53 12.20
CA PRO A 79 12.97 12.17 11.23
C PRO A 79 11.68 12.68 11.90
N LYS A 80 11.16 13.83 11.46
CA LYS A 80 9.86 14.37 11.90
C LYS A 80 8.66 13.44 11.59
N ASP A 81 8.93 12.34 10.91
CA ASP A 81 7.99 11.48 10.22
C ASP A 81 8.13 10.04 10.74
N TYR A 82 7.00 9.41 11.05
CA TYR A 82 6.97 8.04 11.59
C TYR A 82 7.49 7.01 10.58
N HIS A 83 7.56 7.37 9.30
CA HIS A 83 8.22 6.59 8.25
C HIS A 83 9.71 6.31 8.54
N GLY A 84 10.35 6.96 9.53
CA GLY A 84 11.67 6.56 10.03
C GLY A 84 11.68 5.27 10.84
N MET A 85 10.52 4.86 11.40
CA MET A 85 10.37 3.63 12.19
C MET A 85 10.16 2.39 11.34
N PHE A 86 9.48 2.56 10.21
CA PHE A 86 9.25 1.51 9.23
C PHE A 86 10.35 1.60 8.17
N ASP A 87 11.44 0.88 8.42
CA ASP A 87 12.52 0.74 7.45
C ASP A 87 12.41 -0.57 6.66
N HIS A 88 13.17 -0.67 5.57
CA HIS A 88 13.15 -1.84 4.70
C HIS A 88 13.56 -3.14 5.43
N THR A 89 14.49 -3.06 6.38
CA THR A 89 14.97 -4.22 7.14
C THR A 89 13.89 -4.73 8.08
N TYR A 90 13.19 -3.81 8.76
CA TYR A 90 12.03 -4.13 9.58
C TYR A 90 10.93 -4.75 8.72
N PHE A 91 10.55 -4.09 7.63
CA PHE A 91 9.45 -4.54 6.78
C PHE A 91 9.69 -5.94 6.20
N VAL A 92 10.90 -6.23 5.69
CA VAL A 92 11.24 -7.57 5.18
C VAL A 92 11.11 -8.65 6.25
N LYS A 93 11.55 -8.37 7.50
CA LYS A 93 11.41 -9.32 8.60
C LYS A 93 9.95 -9.54 8.98
N TRP A 94 9.18 -8.45 9.08
CA TRP A 94 7.76 -8.50 9.36
C TRP A 94 6.99 -9.23 8.27
N PHE A 95 7.27 -8.94 7.00
CA PHE A 95 6.62 -9.56 5.84
C PHE A 95 6.85 -11.08 5.83
N LYS A 96 8.05 -11.54 6.22
CA LYS A 96 8.30 -12.97 6.41
C LYS A 96 7.33 -13.59 7.43
N VAL A 97 7.12 -12.93 8.57
CA VAL A 97 6.18 -13.39 9.62
C VAL A 97 4.75 -13.43 9.07
N ALA A 98 4.33 -12.41 8.33
CA ALA A 98 3.00 -12.38 7.71
C ALA A 98 2.80 -13.54 6.72
N VAL A 99 3.80 -13.84 5.88
CA VAL A 99 3.75 -14.99 4.97
C VAL A 99 3.74 -16.31 5.74
N ASP A 100 4.57 -16.46 6.77
CA ASP A 100 4.60 -17.65 7.63
C ASP A 100 3.23 -17.90 8.30
N GLU A 101 2.55 -16.85 8.74
CA GLU A 101 1.22 -16.93 9.37
C GLU A 101 0.11 -17.32 8.36
N VAL A 102 0.14 -16.75 7.15
CA VAL A 102 -0.78 -17.11 6.06
C VAL A 102 -0.66 -18.59 5.71
N GLU A 103 0.58 -19.10 5.59
CA GLU A 103 0.83 -20.52 5.34
C GLU A 103 0.44 -21.41 6.52
N PHE A 104 0.66 -20.95 7.75
CA PHE A 104 0.21 -21.64 8.95
C PHE A 104 -1.31 -21.84 8.97
N HIS A 105 -2.06 -20.87 8.43
CA HIS A 105 -3.50 -20.97 8.20
C HIS A 105 -3.89 -21.81 6.96
N GLY A 106 -2.93 -22.44 6.29
CA GLY A 106 -3.15 -23.33 5.16
C GLY A 106 -3.51 -22.62 3.86
N LYS A 107 -3.36 -21.29 3.79
CA LYS A 107 -3.67 -20.50 2.60
C LYS A 107 -2.48 -20.53 1.64
N LYS A 108 -2.77 -20.66 0.34
CA LYS A 108 -1.80 -20.77 -0.76
C LYS A 108 -2.22 -19.89 -1.93
N GLY A 109 -1.28 -19.50 -2.78
CA GLY A 109 -1.61 -18.62 -3.91
C GLY A 109 -2.05 -17.22 -3.51
N VAL A 110 -1.80 -16.84 -2.25
CA VAL A 110 -2.20 -15.54 -1.70
C VAL A 110 -1.51 -14.38 -2.41
N VAL A 111 -2.26 -13.31 -2.64
CA VAL A 111 -1.76 -12.03 -3.15
C VAL A 111 -1.67 -11.03 -2.01
N PHE A 112 -0.47 -10.55 -1.73
CA PHE A 112 -0.23 -9.50 -0.73
C PHE A 112 -0.35 -8.13 -1.40
N VAL A 113 -1.33 -7.34 -0.97
CA VAL A 113 -1.65 -6.02 -1.54
C VAL A 113 -1.09 -4.93 -0.62
N MET A 114 -0.25 -4.04 -1.15
CA MET A 114 0.39 -2.97 -0.36
C MET A 114 0.60 -1.68 -1.16
N ASP A 115 0.85 -0.58 -0.47
CA ASP A 115 1.10 0.72 -1.07
C ASP A 115 2.51 0.81 -1.71
N ASN A 116 2.87 2.01 -2.19
CA ASN A 116 4.13 2.26 -2.88
C ASN A 116 5.25 2.81 -1.98
N ALA A 117 5.14 2.65 -0.65
CA ALA A 117 6.17 3.14 0.27
C ALA A 117 7.57 2.67 -0.15
N LYS A 118 8.56 3.56 -0.03
CA LYS A 118 9.91 3.29 -0.53
C LYS A 118 10.52 2.03 0.09
N TYR A 119 10.18 1.73 1.34
CA TYR A 119 10.67 0.54 2.05
C TYR A 119 9.94 -0.75 1.60
N HIS A 120 8.71 -0.69 1.07
CA HIS A 120 8.05 -1.84 0.42
C HIS A 120 8.76 -2.23 -0.89
N ARG A 121 9.28 -1.24 -1.61
CA ARG A 121 9.94 -1.42 -2.90
C ARG A 121 11.46 -1.62 -2.81
N GLY A 122 11.99 -1.90 -1.62
CA GLY A 122 13.41 -2.13 -1.44
C GLY A 122 13.89 -3.35 -2.24
N LEU A 123 15.00 -3.17 -2.96
CA LEU A 123 15.59 -4.19 -3.81
C LEU A 123 16.49 -5.13 -2.99
N PRO A 124 16.74 -6.36 -3.48
CA PRO A 124 17.68 -7.27 -2.85
C PRO A 124 19.04 -6.65 -2.53
N ALA A 125 19.67 -7.08 -1.42
CA ALA A 125 20.90 -6.48 -0.91
C ALA A 125 22.11 -6.60 -1.87
N ASP A 126 22.08 -7.57 -2.77
CA ASP A 126 23.07 -7.78 -3.84
C ASP A 126 22.78 -6.91 -5.09
N THR A 127 21.72 -6.11 -5.06
CA THR A 127 21.40 -5.14 -6.12
C THR A 127 22.40 -3.98 -6.08
N PRO A 128 23.12 -3.71 -7.18
CA PRO A 128 24.12 -2.65 -7.23
C PRO A 128 23.50 -1.24 -7.04
N PRO A 129 23.88 -0.50 -5.98
CA PRO A 129 23.55 0.91 -5.84
C PRO A 129 24.50 1.78 -6.67
N GLY A 130 24.03 2.96 -7.09
CA GLY A 130 24.85 3.94 -7.81
C GLY A 130 26.07 4.46 -7.03
N THR A 131 26.16 4.16 -5.74
CA THR A 131 27.30 4.49 -4.88
C THR A 131 28.49 3.55 -5.08
N TRP A 132 28.32 2.36 -5.68
CA TRP A 132 29.39 1.39 -5.95
C TRP A 132 30.56 1.93 -6.79
N ARG A 133 31.71 1.27 -6.77
CA ARG A 133 32.88 1.73 -7.53
C ARG A 133 32.58 1.63 -9.02
N LYS A 134 33.26 2.46 -9.83
CA LYS A 134 33.05 2.47 -11.30
C LYS A 134 33.29 1.08 -11.92
N ALA A 135 34.31 0.36 -11.46
CA ALA A 135 34.59 -1.00 -11.92
C ALA A 135 33.44 -1.98 -11.66
N ASP A 136 32.82 -1.91 -10.48
CA ASP A 136 31.70 -2.79 -10.10
C ASP A 136 30.43 -2.47 -10.91
N LEU A 137 30.20 -1.18 -11.20
CA LEU A 137 29.11 -0.76 -12.09
C LEU A 137 29.33 -1.22 -13.53
N LEU A 138 30.56 -1.17 -14.05
CA LEU A 138 30.90 -1.70 -15.37
C LEU A 138 30.69 -3.23 -15.45
N ALA A 139 31.14 -3.98 -14.44
CA ALA A 139 30.90 -5.42 -14.36
C ALA A 139 29.40 -5.74 -14.30
N THR A 140 28.64 -4.92 -13.57
CA THR A 140 27.17 -5.04 -13.54
C THR A 140 26.56 -4.75 -14.91
N CYS A 141 26.98 -3.69 -15.60
CA CYS A 141 26.50 -3.37 -16.94
C CYS A 141 26.72 -4.54 -17.90
N GLN A 142 27.88 -5.20 -17.85
CA GLN A 142 28.13 -6.43 -18.62
C GLN A 142 27.15 -7.54 -18.26
N ARG A 143 26.92 -7.80 -16.97
CA ARG A 143 25.96 -8.82 -16.49
C ARG A 143 24.53 -8.56 -16.97
N TYR A 144 24.10 -7.30 -17.04
CA TYR A 144 22.76 -6.90 -17.44
C TYR A 144 22.63 -6.54 -18.93
N GLY A 145 23.71 -6.64 -19.72
CA GLY A 145 23.72 -6.29 -21.14
C GLY A 145 23.47 -4.80 -21.39
N VAL A 146 23.99 -3.92 -20.53
CA VAL A 146 23.90 -2.46 -20.66
C VAL A 146 25.13 -1.97 -21.40
N ASP A 147 24.92 -1.31 -22.53
CA ASP A 147 25.99 -0.73 -23.34
C ASP A 147 26.59 0.51 -22.64
N VAL A 148 27.86 0.41 -22.25
CA VAL A 148 28.67 1.46 -21.60
C VAL A 148 30.13 1.24 -21.95
N GLU A 149 30.88 2.32 -22.04
CA GLU A 149 32.30 2.30 -22.32
C GLU A 149 33.14 2.46 -21.04
N SER A 150 34.36 1.91 -21.06
CA SER A 150 35.27 2.01 -19.91
C SER A 150 35.64 3.45 -19.55
N HIS A 151 35.61 4.37 -20.53
CA HIS A 151 35.90 5.78 -20.33
C HIS A 151 34.68 6.60 -19.87
N ASP A 152 33.47 6.03 -19.89
CA ASP A 152 32.25 6.73 -19.44
C ASP A 152 32.35 7.20 -18.00
N LEU A 153 31.77 8.36 -17.71
CA LEU A 153 31.68 8.86 -16.34
C LEU A 153 30.79 7.95 -15.49
N LYS A 154 31.11 7.79 -14.20
CA LYS A 154 30.31 6.99 -13.25
C LYS A 154 28.82 7.37 -13.27
N LYS A 155 28.52 8.67 -13.39
CA LYS A 155 27.15 9.19 -13.50
C LYS A 155 26.44 8.70 -14.76
N THR A 156 27.13 8.65 -15.90
CA THR A 156 26.60 8.14 -17.17
C THR A 156 26.31 6.65 -17.10
N ILE A 157 27.25 5.87 -16.56
CA ILE A 157 27.10 4.43 -16.34
C ILE A 157 25.86 4.15 -15.48
N TRP A 158 25.74 4.85 -14.34
CA TRP A 158 24.58 4.69 -13.46
C TRP A 158 23.26 5.12 -14.13
N ALA A 159 23.26 6.20 -14.90
CA ALA A 159 22.06 6.66 -15.61
C ALA A 159 21.54 5.64 -16.63
N ARG A 160 22.43 4.87 -17.27
CA ARG A 160 22.04 3.78 -18.19
C ARG A 160 21.65 2.50 -17.44
N LEU A 161 22.35 2.17 -16.35
CA LEU A 161 22.10 0.96 -15.58
C LEU A 161 20.81 1.02 -14.75
N LYS A 162 20.53 2.17 -14.11
CA LYS A 162 19.41 2.31 -13.18
C LYS A 162 18.04 1.90 -13.78
N PRO A 163 17.65 2.33 -14.99
CA PRO A 163 16.37 1.90 -15.59
C PRO A 163 16.32 0.39 -15.83
N VAL A 164 17.44 -0.23 -16.19
CA VAL A 164 17.52 -1.68 -16.43
C VAL A 164 17.34 -2.46 -15.13
N LEU A 165 17.95 -1.99 -14.03
CA LEU A 165 17.71 -2.57 -12.71
C LEU A 165 16.25 -2.39 -12.29
N SER A 166 15.68 -1.19 -12.46
CA SER A 166 14.27 -0.92 -12.13
C SER A 166 13.28 -1.78 -12.93
N ALA A 167 13.64 -2.18 -14.15
CA ALA A 167 12.78 -3.00 -15.00
C ALA A 167 12.96 -4.51 -14.81
N ARG A 168 14.12 -4.96 -14.32
CA ARG A 168 14.48 -6.39 -14.29
C ARG A 168 14.71 -6.96 -12.90
N VAL A 169 14.88 -6.11 -11.88
CA VAL A 169 15.08 -6.54 -10.50
C VAL A 169 13.80 -6.27 -9.73
N GLU A 170 13.20 -7.34 -9.23
CA GLU A 170 12.00 -7.26 -8.43
C GLU A 170 12.32 -6.80 -7.00
N PRO A 171 11.42 -6.07 -6.33
CA PRO A 171 11.54 -5.82 -4.90
C PRO A 171 11.70 -7.12 -4.11
N MET A 172 12.49 -7.08 -3.03
CA MET A 172 12.79 -8.24 -2.18
C MET A 172 11.53 -8.99 -1.75
N VAL A 173 10.49 -8.26 -1.34
CA VAL A 173 9.22 -8.86 -0.87
C VAL A 173 8.44 -9.57 -1.98
N VAL A 174 8.57 -9.13 -3.23
CA VAL A 174 7.95 -9.79 -4.39
C VAL A 174 8.60 -11.15 -4.61
N THR A 175 9.95 -11.19 -4.61
CA THR A 175 10.69 -12.46 -4.71
C THR A 175 10.38 -13.39 -3.54
N MET A 176 10.34 -12.87 -2.30
CA MET A 176 10.00 -13.65 -1.11
C MET A 176 8.61 -14.30 -1.19
N ALA A 177 7.61 -13.60 -1.72
CA ALA A 177 6.27 -14.15 -1.92
C ALA A 177 6.27 -15.22 -3.03
N ARG A 178 6.87 -14.91 -4.19
CA ARG A 178 6.86 -15.79 -5.36
C ARG A 178 7.62 -17.09 -5.16
N ASP A 179 8.74 -17.05 -4.44
CA ASP A 179 9.50 -18.26 -4.07
C ASP A 179 8.67 -19.25 -3.23
N ARG A 180 7.58 -18.76 -2.63
CA ARG A 180 6.64 -19.54 -1.80
C ARG A 180 5.29 -19.78 -2.50
N GLY A 181 5.16 -19.44 -3.77
CA GLY A 181 3.92 -19.62 -4.55
C GLY A 181 2.83 -18.60 -4.22
N HIS A 182 3.22 -17.43 -3.70
CA HIS A 182 2.38 -16.25 -3.48
C HIS A 182 2.74 -15.15 -4.48
N ASP A 183 2.00 -14.03 -4.49
CA ASP A 183 2.36 -12.86 -5.29
C ASP A 183 2.17 -11.56 -4.49
N VAL A 184 2.66 -10.45 -5.03
CA VAL A 184 2.51 -9.10 -4.46
C VAL A 184 1.89 -8.18 -5.50
N LEU A 185 0.84 -7.46 -5.09
CA LEU A 185 0.24 -6.38 -5.86
C LEU A 185 0.53 -5.05 -5.18
N PHE A 186 0.94 -4.06 -5.97
CA PHE A 186 1.07 -2.69 -5.48
C PHE A 186 -0.15 -1.87 -5.92
N THR A 187 -0.77 -1.17 -4.99
CA THR A 187 -1.93 -0.31 -5.30
C THR A 187 -1.51 0.88 -6.17
N PRO A 188 -2.45 1.52 -6.88
CA PRO A 188 -2.18 2.80 -7.54
C PRO A 188 -1.69 3.85 -6.53
N PRO A 189 -0.64 4.63 -6.86
CA PRO A 189 -0.15 5.69 -5.97
C PRO A 189 -1.25 6.69 -5.62
N HIS A 190 -1.28 7.17 -4.36
CA HIS A 190 -2.20 8.20 -3.86
C HIS A 190 -3.69 7.81 -3.78
N HIS A 191 -3.99 6.51 -3.73
CA HIS A 191 -5.35 5.99 -3.60
C HIS A 191 -5.52 5.12 -2.34
N SER A 192 -5.33 5.73 -1.16
CA SER A 192 -5.53 5.03 0.13
C SER A 192 -7.00 4.68 0.38
N ASP A 193 -7.94 5.37 -0.29
CA ASP A 193 -9.36 5.05 -0.30
C ASP A 193 -9.67 3.66 -0.90
N LEU A 194 -8.73 3.10 -1.68
CA LEU A 194 -8.82 1.75 -2.22
C LEU A 194 -8.17 0.69 -1.32
N GLN A 195 -7.61 1.07 -0.16
CA GLN A 195 -7.00 0.14 0.79
C GLN A 195 -7.95 -0.11 1.98
N PRO A 196 -8.60 -1.28 2.06
CA PRO A 196 -9.64 -1.54 3.07
C PRO A 196 -9.12 -1.51 4.51
N ILE A 197 -7.83 -1.74 4.71
CA ILE A 197 -7.19 -1.71 6.03
C ILE A 197 -7.16 -0.30 6.66
N GLU A 198 -7.23 0.76 5.85
CA GLU A 198 -7.32 2.14 6.34
C GLU A 198 -8.61 2.37 7.13
N MET A 199 -9.72 1.76 6.71
CA MET A 199 -10.98 1.80 7.45
C MET A 199 -10.91 1.02 8.77
N VAL A 200 -10.14 -0.07 8.80
CA VAL A 200 -9.87 -0.82 10.03
C VAL A 200 -9.07 0.05 11.01
N TRP A 201 -8.07 0.79 10.51
CA TRP A 201 -7.34 1.78 11.32
C TRP A 201 -8.25 2.85 11.87
N ALA A 202 -9.13 3.43 11.05
CA ALA A 202 -10.09 4.43 11.49
C ALA A 202 -10.98 3.90 12.63
N LYS A 203 -11.46 2.66 12.53
CA LYS A 203 -12.25 2.01 13.58
C LYS A 203 -11.46 1.84 14.87
N VAL A 204 -10.27 1.21 14.81
CA VAL A 204 -9.43 0.95 15.98
C VAL A 204 -9.04 2.25 16.67
N LYS A 205 -8.59 3.25 15.90
CA LYS A 205 -8.23 4.56 16.45
C LYS A 205 -9.43 5.28 17.06
N GLY A 206 -10.62 5.17 16.45
CA GLY A 206 -11.87 5.69 16.98
C GLY A 206 -12.22 5.10 18.35
N ASP A 207 -12.10 3.78 18.50
CA ASP A 207 -12.36 3.07 19.77
C ASP A 207 -11.40 3.49 20.89
N VAL A 208 -10.14 3.81 20.55
CA VAL A 208 -9.18 4.35 21.51
C VAL A 208 -9.50 5.81 21.82
N GLY A 209 -9.80 6.62 20.80
CA GLY A 209 -10.00 8.06 20.88
C GLY A 209 -11.26 8.47 21.65
N VAL A 210 -12.33 7.68 21.60
CA VAL A 210 -13.58 7.95 22.35
C VAL A 210 -13.38 7.86 23.86
N GLN A 211 -12.35 7.15 24.32
CA GLN A 211 -12.02 6.98 25.74
C GLN A 211 -11.04 8.05 26.25
N TYR A 212 -10.63 9.00 25.41
CA TYR A 212 -9.65 10.01 25.77
C TYR A 212 -10.15 10.95 26.86
N THR A 213 -9.28 11.20 27.84
CA THR A 213 -9.44 12.23 28.88
C THR A 213 -8.11 12.97 29.07
N VAL A 214 -8.13 14.14 29.70
CA VAL A 214 -6.91 14.93 29.95
C VAL A 214 -5.85 14.20 30.78
N ASP A 215 -6.26 13.22 31.58
CA ASP A 215 -5.39 12.39 32.43
C ASP A 215 -4.93 11.10 31.74
N THR A 216 -5.36 10.85 30.49
CA THR A 216 -4.97 9.66 29.72
C THR A 216 -3.45 9.57 29.62
N THR A 217 -2.89 8.48 30.13
CA THR A 217 -1.47 8.16 30.04
C THR A 217 -1.17 7.36 28.77
N PHE A 218 0.09 7.27 28.40
CA PHE A 218 0.49 6.45 27.25
C PHE A 218 0.27 4.95 27.48
N ALA A 219 0.33 4.51 28.74
CA ALA A 219 -0.01 3.12 29.09
C ALA A 219 -1.51 2.86 28.88
N ASP A 220 -2.37 3.84 29.17
CA ASP A 220 -3.80 3.73 28.89
C ASP A 220 -4.06 3.63 27.39
N VAL A 221 -3.37 4.44 26.58
CA VAL A 221 -3.46 4.36 25.11
C VAL A 221 -3.04 2.97 24.62
N ARG A 222 -1.95 2.40 25.17
CA ARG A 222 -1.51 1.04 24.82
C ARG A 222 -2.55 -0.02 25.19
N ALA A 223 -3.06 0.01 26.41
CA ALA A 223 -4.06 -0.95 26.87
C ALA A 223 -5.34 -0.88 26.03
N ARG A 224 -5.85 0.32 25.78
CA ARG A 224 -7.05 0.55 24.94
C ARG A 224 -6.84 0.09 23.50
N HIS A 225 -5.65 0.32 22.95
CA HIS A 225 -5.29 -0.10 21.61
C HIS A 225 -5.23 -1.63 21.49
N ASP A 226 -4.59 -2.30 22.46
CA ASP A 226 -4.57 -3.77 22.52
C ASP A 226 -6.01 -4.32 22.65
N ASP A 227 -6.87 -3.68 23.44
CA ASP A 227 -8.27 -4.11 23.61
C ASP A 227 -9.12 -3.84 22.36
N ALA A 228 -8.91 -2.72 21.66
CA ALA A 228 -9.59 -2.41 20.41
C ALA A 228 -9.29 -3.46 19.32
N PHE A 229 -8.05 -3.92 19.22
CA PHE A 229 -7.69 -5.01 18.31
C PHE A 229 -8.30 -6.36 18.73
N LYS A 230 -8.30 -6.70 20.02
CA LYS A 230 -8.95 -7.95 20.51
C LYS A 230 -10.46 -7.97 20.25
N GLN A 231 -11.10 -6.80 20.31
CA GLN A 231 -12.55 -6.65 20.13
C GLN A 231 -12.93 -6.36 18.68
N LEU A 232 -11.98 -6.26 17.75
CA LEU A 232 -12.23 -5.98 16.34
C LEU A 232 -13.06 -7.11 15.72
N PRO A 233 -14.33 -6.86 15.32
CA PRO A 233 -15.17 -7.93 14.79
C PRO A 233 -14.74 -8.35 13.39
N SER A 234 -14.72 -9.65 13.08
CA SER A 234 -14.45 -10.14 11.71
C SER A 234 -15.41 -9.54 10.68
N ALA A 235 -16.68 -9.35 11.04
CA ALA A 235 -17.67 -8.66 10.21
C ALA A 235 -17.23 -7.24 9.82
N MET A 236 -16.54 -6.50 10.70
CA MET A 236 -16.03 -5.16 10.39
C MET A 236 -14.99 -5.24 9.27
N ILE A 237 -14.00 -6.12 9.41
CA ILE A 237 -12.94 -6.29 8.40
C ILE A 237 -13.56 -6.71 7.06
N CYS A 238 -14.49 -7.67 7.08
CA CYS A 238 -15.18 -8.15 5.87
C CYS A 238 -15.99 -7.02 5.19
N ASN A 239 -16.66 -6.16 5.98
CA ASN A 239 -17.38 -5.01 5.46
C ASN A 239 -16.44 -3.96 4.84
N CYS A 240 -15.27 -3.71 5.42
CA CYS A 240 -14.25 -2.82 4.85
C CYS A 240 -13.75 -3.32 3.49
N ILE A 241 -13.44 -4.61 3.39
CA ILE A 241 -13.00 -5.24 2.13
C ILE A 241 -14.08 -5.09 1.05
N ARG A 242 -15.32 -5.51 1.34
CA ARG A 242 -16.45 -5.39 0.40
C ARG A 242 -16.75 -3.95 -0.01
N HIS A 243 -16.49 -2.99 0.87
CA HIS A 243 -16.64 -1.57 0.54
C HIS A 243 -15.64 -1.14 -0.53
N CYS A 244 -14.35 -1.46 -0.36
CA CYS A 244 -13.30 -1.12 -1.32
C CYS A 244 -13.46 -1.88 -2.65
N GLU A 245 -13.83 -3.17 -2.62
CA GLU A 245 -14.15 -3.93 -3.84
C GLU A 245 -15.25 -3.24 -4.66
N LYS A 246 -16.35 -2.84 -4.00
CA LYS A 246 -17.44 -2.10 -4.65
C LYS A 246 -16.99 -0.75 -5.20
N LEU A 247 -16.08 -0.04 -4.51
CA LEU A 247 -15.52 1.21 -5.04
C LEU A 247 -14.73 0.97 -6.32
N VAL A 248 -13.90 -0.08 -6.36
CA VAL A 248 -13.14 -0.47 -7.55
C VAL A 248 -14.07 -0.84 -8.70
N ASP A 249 -15.09 -1.65 -8.45
CA ASP A 249 -16.09 -2.03 -9.46
C ASP A 249 -16.78 -0.79 -10.05
N ASN A 250 -17.23 0.14 -9.19
CA ASN A 250 -17.86 1.38 -9.66
C ASN A 250 -16.91 2.23 -10.51
N ILE A 251 -15.63 2.32 -10.15
CA ILE A 251 -14.63 3.05 -10.93
C ILE A 251 -14.44 2.36 -12.29
N TYR A 252 -14.35 1.04 -12.31
CA TYR A 252 -14.19 0.27 -13.55
C TYR A 252 -15.37 0.44 -14.51
N GLU A 253 -16.60 0.33 -14.01
CA GLU A 253 -17.82 0.55 -14.79
C GLU A 253 -17.89 1.98 -15.36
N LEU A 254 -17.50 2.98 -14.56
CA LEU A 254 -17.43 4.37 -15.03
C LEU A 254 -16.39 4.58 -16.15
N LEU A 255 -15.29 3.84 -16.13
CA LEU A 255 -14.28 3.91 -17.19
C LEU A 255 -14.79 3.26 -18.48
N LEU A 256 -15.41 2.08 -18.39
CA LEU A 256 -16.01 1.39 -19.53
C LEU A 256 -17.08 2.25 -20.23
N ALA A 257 -17.97 2.89 -19.45
CA ALA A 257 -19.01 3.75 -19.99
C ALA A 257 -18.45 4.97 -20.75
N ARG A 258 -17.32 5.53 -20.29
CA ARG A 258 -16.66 6.67 -20.96
C ARG A 258 -15.96 6.26 -22.25
N GLU A 259 -15.41 5.06 -22.29
CA GLU A 259 -14.78 4.52 -23.50
C GLU A 259 -15.84 4.25 -24.58
N SER A 260 -17.02 3.71 -24.21
CA SER A 260 -18.12 3.50 -25.15
C SER A 260 -18.69 4.81 -25.71
N ASP A 261 -18.88 5.84 -24.89
CA ASP A 261 -19.42 7.14 -25.33
C ASP A 261 -18.46 7.87 -26.31
N SER A 262 -17.16 7.58 -26.23
CA SER A 262 -16.15 8.17 -27.14
C SER A 262 -16.07 7.49 -28.51
N ALA A 263 -16.60 6.27 -28.66
CA ALA A 263 -16.58 5.53 -29.92
C ALA A 263 -17.75 5.90 -30.85
N ASP A 264 -18.88 6.34 -30.30
CA ASP A 264 -20.08 6.71 -31.07
C ASP A 264 -19.98 8.09 -31.77
N ASP A 265 -19.02 8.94 -31.39
CA ASP A 265 -18.80 10.27 -32.00
C ASP A 265 -17.93 10.24 -33.28
N LEU A 266 -17.32 9.10 -33.61
CA LEU A 266 -16.44 8.95 -34.78
C LEU A 266 -17.12 8.31 -36.01
N THR A 267 -18.40 7.92 -35.92
CA THR A 267 -19.11 7.26 -37.04
C THR A 267 -20.01 8.20 -37.87
N SER A 268 -19.97 9.51 -37.63
CA SER A 268 -20.80 10.49 -38.37
C SER A 268 -19.97 11.47 -39.22
N ASP A 269 -19.04 11.00 -40.06
CA ASP A 269 -18.63 11.82 -41.22
C ASP A 269 -18.14 10.98 -42.40
N SER A 270 -19.08 10.42 -43.18
CA SER A 270 -18.82 9.91 -44.53
C SER A 270 -20.13 9.67 -45.30
N SER A 271 -20.85 10.74 -45.63
CA SER A 271 -21.73 10.72 -46.80
C SER A 271 -22.00 12.12 -47.35
N TYR A 272 -20.97 12.79 -47.88
CA TYR A 272 -21.23 13.79 -48.92
C TYR A 272 -21.33 13.09 -50.26
N GLY A 273 -22.58 12.81 -50.65
CA GLY A 273 -22.93 12.22 -51.93
C GLY A 273 -22.56 13.15 -53.08
N THR A 274 -21.85 12.60 -54.05
CA THR A 274 -21.79 13.16 -55.40
C THR A 274 -23.13 12.93 -56.07
N SER A 275 -23.93 13.99 -56.21
CA SER A 275 -25.07 14.04 -57.12
C SER A 275 -24.73 15.03 -58.22
N ASP A 276 -24.07 14.53 -59.26
CA ASP A 276 -23.93 15.20 -60.54
C ASP A 276 -25.22 14.96 -61.32
N ASN A 277 -25.92 16.04 -61.69
CA ASN A 277 -26.83 16.15 -62.83
C ASN A 277 -27.45 17.57 -62.84
N ASN A 278 -26.97 18.44 -63.73
CA ASN A 278 -27.79 18.82 -64.87
C ASN A 278 -27.01 19.65 -65.92
N GLU A 279 -27.09 19.10 -67.13
CA GLU A 279 -27.13 19.69 -68.47
C GLU A 279 -27.16 21.23 -68.60
N ASP A 280 -26.29 21.73 -69.48
CA ASP A 280 -26.66 22.67 -70.55
C ASP A 280 -25.66 22.58 -71.73
N LEU A 281 -26.23 22.32 -72.93
CA LEU A 281 -25.70 22.40 -74.31
C LEU A 281 -24.76 21.30 -74.87
#